data_AF-A0A1Q4W670-F1
#
_entry.id   AF-A0A1Q4W670-F1
#
_cell.length_a   1.000
_cell.length_b   1.000
_cell.length_c   1.000
_cell.angle_alpha   90.00
_cell.angle_beta   90.00
_cell.angle_gamma   90.00
#
_symmetry.space_group_name_H-M   'P 1'
#
loop_
_entity.id
_entity.type
_entity.pdbx_description
1 polymer ?
#
loop_
_entity_poly.entity_id
_entity_poly.type
_entity_poly.pdbx_seq_one_letter_code
_entity_poly.pdbx_strand_id
1 'polypeptide(L)'
;MFLAEDPKNSGLIPAAKPTKIPGMEGTVSTLFGYGLWILLLAGVVAAGVGVWKLAMSDKSRHGGGSEPFKWMGSGVAAVLLAGSLISILNGIAG
;
A
#
# COMPACT_ATOMS: atom_id res chain seq x y z
N MET A 1 44.24 -0.21 -25.62
CA MET A 1 43.89 -0.02 -27.04
C MET A 1 42.62 -0.82 -27.31
N PHE A 2 41.72 -0.27 -28.12
CA PHE A 2 40.35 -0.68 -28.45
C PHE A 2 39.28 -0.34 -27.40
N LEU A 3 38.22 0.43 -27.67
CA LEU A 3 37.92 1.60 -28.53
C LEU A 3 36.56 2.11 -27.96
N ALA A 4 36.34 3.42 -27.98
CA ALA A 4 35.07 4.04 -27.60
C ALA A 4 34.03 4.02 -28.75
N GLU A 5 32.75 4.28 -28.39
CA GLU A 5 31.56 4.52 -29.25
C GLU A 5 30.92 3.29 -29.93
N ASP A 6 29.59 3.07 -29.94
CA ASP A 6 28.47 4.01 -30.14
C ASP A 6 27.19 3.55 -29.37
N PRO A 7 26.33 4.47 -28.87
CA PRO A 7 25.19 4.19 -28.00
C PRO A 7 23.87 4.13 -28.78
N LYS A 8 23.76 3.22 -29.76
CA LYS A 8 22.49 2.97 -30.48
C LYS A 8 22.40 1.50 -30.86
N ASN A 9 21.30 0.85 -30.46
CA ASN A 9 20.87 -0.51 -30.84
C ASN A 9 21.58 -1.70 -30.19
N SER A 10 21.24 -1.98 -28.93
CA SER A 10 21.31 -3.35 -28.41
C SER A 10 20.07 -3.66 -27.57
N GLY A 11 18.94 -3.84 -28.25
CA GLY A 11 17.67 -4.31 -27.69
C GLY A 11 16.53 -4.13 -28.68
N LEU A 12 16.12 -5.21 -29.34
CA LEU A 12 15.09 -5.28 -30.39
C LEU A 12 13.66 -4.88 -29.97
N ILE A 13 13.48 -4.36 -28.76
CA ILE A 13 12.23 -3.77 -28.29
C ILE A 13 12.62 -2.40 -27.74
N PRO A 14 12.09 -1.29 -28.28
CA PRO A 14 12.28 0.02 -27.66
C PRO A 14 11.92 -0.12 -26.19
N ALA A 15 12.82 0.27 -25.28
CA ALA A 15 12.49 0.30 -23.85
C ALA A 15 11.17 1.08 -23.73
N ALA A 16 10.10 0.38 -23.36
CA ALA A 16 8.77 0.94 -23.31
C ALA A 16 8.81 2.08 -22.29
N LYS A 17 8.92 3.32 -22.77
CA LYS A 17 8.78 4.49 -21.93
C LYS A 17 7.38 4.41 -21.34
N PRO A 18 7.21 4.48 -20.01
CA PRO A 18 5.89 4.55 -19.42
C PRO A 18 5.14 5.71 -20.07
N THR A 19 4.18 5.38 -20.92
CA THR A 19 3.33 6.38 -21.56
C THR A 19 2.46 6.94 -20.46
N LYS A 20 2.77 8.15 -20.02
CA LYS A 20 1.96 8.88 -19.05
C LYS A 20 0.53 8.94 -19.58
N ILE A 21 -0.41 8.38 -18.82
CA ILE A 21 -1.83 8.47 -19.14
C ILE A 21 -2.23 9.95 -18.92
N PRO A 22 -2.68 10.67 -19.97
CA PRO A 22 -3.07 12.07 -19.85
C PRO A 22 -4.19 12.20 -18.80
N GLY A 23 -4.00 13.05 -17.79
CA GLY A 23 -4.99 13.30 -16.73
C GLY A 23 -4.83 12.46 -15.44
N MET A 24 -3.89 11.51 -15.39
CA MET A 24 -3.51 10.82 -14.13
C MET A 24 -2.45 11.59 -13.33
N GLU A 25 -1.68 12.47 -13.97
CA GLU A 25 -0.73 13.36 -13.30
C GLU A 25 -1.48 14.56 -12.71
N GLY A 26 -1.75 14.51 -11.41
CA GLY A 26 -2.37 15.61 -10.68
C GLY A 26 -3.45 15.12 -9.73
N THR A 27 -4.67 15.65 -9.89
CA THR A 27 -5.79 15.46 -8.94
C THR A 27 -6.05 14.00 -8.60
N VAL A 28 -5.98 13.09 -9.57
CA VAL A 28 -6.23 11.65 -9.35
C VAL A 28 -5.14 11.03 -8.47
N SER A 29 -3.86 11.33 -8.76
CA SER A 29 -2.74 10.86 -7.94
C SER A 29 -2.82 11.39 -6.50
N THR A 30 -3.14 12.67 -6.33
CA THR A 30 -3.31 13.29 -5.01
C THR A 30 -4.48 12.66 -4.23
N LEU A 31 -5.62 12.44 -4.89
CA LEU A 31 -6.78 11.80 -4.27
C LEU A 31 -6.49 10.34 -3.89
N PHE A 32 -5.75 9.61 -4.74
CA PHE A 32 -5.33 8.25 -4.46
C PHE A 32 -4.35 8.18 -3.28
N GLY A 33 -3.43 9.15 -3.18
CA GLY A 33 -2.53 9.31 -2.04
C GLY A 33 -3.30 9.55 -0.74
N TYR A 34 -4.26 10.49 -0.72
CA TYR A 34 -5.10 10.72 0.46
C TYR A 34 -5.96 9.52 0.82
N GLY A 35 -6.54 8.85 -0.18
CA GLY A 35 -7.32 7.63 0.03
C GLY A 35 -6.50 6.51 0.66
N LEU A 36 -5.25 6.32 0.20
CA LEU A 36 -4.31 5.36 0.76
C LEU A 36 -3.92 5.70 2.20
N TRP A 37 -3.73 6.97 2.53
CA TRP A 37 -3.49 7.42 3.90
C TRP A 37 -4.68 7.17 4.81
N ILE A 38 -5.91 7.42 4.35
CA ILE A 38 -7.13 7.10 5.10
C ILE A 38 -7.22 5.59 5.34
N LEU A 39 -6.90 4.77 4.34
CA LEU A 39 -6.91 3.31 4.47
C LEU A 39 -5.86 2.84 5.49
N LEU A 40 -4.67 3.43 5.49
CA LEU A 40 -3.62 3.14 6.47
C LEU A 40 -4.10 3.47 7.89
N LEU A 41 -4.67 4.66 8.09
CA LEU A 41 -5.21 5.09 9.39
C LEU A 41 -6.35 4.18 9.85
N ALA A 42 -7.26 3.81 8.95
CA ALA A 42 -8.34 2.86 9.24
C ALA A 42 -7.79 1.49 9.66
N GLY A 43 -6.70 1.02 9.02
CA GLY A 43 -6.02 -0.21 9.39
C GLY A 43 -5.43 -0.16 10.81
N VAL A 44 -4.78 0.94 11.17
CA VAL A 44 -4.24 1.16 12.53
C VAL A 44 -5.37 1.19 13.58
N VAL A 45 -6.46 1.90 13.29
CA VAL A 45 -7.64 1.95 14.17
C VAL A 45 -8.26 0.57 14.34
N ALA A 46 -8.44 -0.19 13.25
CA ALA A 46 -8.99 -1.54 13.30
C ALA A 46 -8.13 -2.49 14.15
N ALA A 47 -6.80 -2.41 14.02
CA ALA A 47 -5.89 -3.17 14.86
C ALA A 47 -6.01 -2.78 16.35
N GLY A 48 -6.07 -1.48 16.64
CA GLY A 48 -6.28 -0.97 18.00
C GLY A 48 -7.61 -1.43 18.61
N VAL A 49 -8.71 -1.37 17.85
CA VAL A 49 -10.03 -1.87 18.27
C VAL A 49 -9.98 -3.37 18.54
N GLY A 50 -9.25 -4.13 17.73
CA GLY A 50 -9.05 -5.56 17.96
C GLY A 50 -8.33 -5.85 19.28
N VAL A 51 -7.26 -5.11 19.59
CA VAL A 51 -6.55 -5.21 20.88
C VAL A 51 -7.46 -4.81 22.05
N TRP A 52 -8.21 -3.73 21.90
CA TRP A 52 -9.16 -3.28 22.91
C TRP A 52 -10.25 -4.32 23.19
N LYS A 53 -10.82 -4.91 22.14
CA LYS A 53 -11.77 -6.01 22.25
C LYS A 53 -11.16 -7.24 22.91
N LEU A 54 -9.89 -7.54 22.64
CA LEU A 54 -9.18 -8.64 23.30
C LEU A 54 -9.01 -8.37 24.80
N ALA A 55 -8.61 -7.16 25.17
CA ALA A 55 -8.40 -6.76 26.56
C ALA A 55 -9.71 -6.71 27.36
N MET A 56 -10.82 -6.34 26.71
CA MET A 56 -12.15 -6.28 27.32
C MET A 56 -12.97 -7.57 27.17
N SER A 57 -12.43 -8.60 26.52
CA SER A 57 -13.11 -9.90 26.39
C SER A 57 -13.14 -10.58 27.75
N ASP A 58 -14.17 -10.25 28.52
CA ASP A 58 -14.46 -10.89 29.80
C ASP A 58 -14.82 -12.36 29.53
N LYS A 59 -13.94 -13.26 29.97
CA LYS A 59 -13.90 -14.68 29.59
C LYS A 59 -15.19 -15.47 29.89
N SER A 60 -16.13 -14.88 30.62
CA SER A 60 -17.41 -15.47 31.03
C SER A 60 -18.61 -15.13 30.14
N ARG A 61 -18.53 -14.10 29.28
CA ARG A 61 -19.62 -13.77 28.36
C ARG A 61 -19.34 -14.43 27.01
N HIS A 62 -20.28 -15.25 26.54
CA HIS A 62 -20.21 -16.10 25.34
C HIS A 62 -20.10 -15.33 23.99
N GLY A 63 -19.40 -14.19 23.96
CA GLY A 63 -19.22 -13.33 22.80
C GLY A 63 -17.98 -13.69 21.99
N GLY A 64 -18.16 -14.53 20.96
CA GLY A 64 -17.33 -14.62 19.76
C GLY A 64 -15.81 -14.47 19.92
N GLY A 65 -15.13 -15.50 20.42
CA GLY A 65 -13.67 -15.47 20.70
C GLY A 65 -12.74 -15.17 19.52
N SER A 66 -13.23 -15.15 18.28
CA SER A 66 -12.43 -14.78 17.09
C SER A 66 -12.62 -13.33 16.65
N GLU A 67 -13.60 -12.61 17.19
CA GLU A 67 -13.92 -11.25 16.77
C GLU A 67 -12.76 -10.27 16.96
N PRO A 68 -12.04 -10.24 18.10
CA PRO A 68 -10.85 -9.39 18.27
C PRO A 68 -9.80 -9.64 17.19
N PHE A 69 -9.53 -10.91 16.86
CA PHE A 69 -8.55 -11.29 15.85
C PHE A 69 -8.98 -10.93 14.42
N LYS A 70 -10.28 -10.89 14.13
CA LYS A 70 -10.78 -10.39 12.84
C LYS A 70 -10.45 -8.91 12.67
N TRP A 71 -10.64 -8.11 13.71
CA TRP A 71 -10.31 -6.68 13.72
C TRP A 71 -8.79 -6.45 13.64
N MET A 72 -7.99 -7.24 14.35
CA MET A 72 -6.53 -7.18 14.26
C MET A 72 -6.03 -7.61 12.87
N GLY A 73 -6.52 -8.73 12.36
CA GLY A 73 -6.11 -9.29 11.08
C GLY A 73 -6.49 -8.38 9.91
N SER A 74 -7.70 -7.83 9.90
CA SER A 74 -8.12 -6.87 8.86
C SER A 74 -7.33 -5.57 8.95
N GLY A 75 -7.03 -5.09 10.16
CA GLY A 75 -6.23 -3.90 10.38
C GLY A 75 -4.78 -4.06 9.89
N VAL A 76 -4.13 -5.16 10.25
CA VAL A 76 -2.76 -5.48 9.80
C VAL A 76 -2.71 -5.64 8.29
N ALA A 77 -3.66 -6.36 7.69
CA ALA A 77 -3.73 -6.51 6.23
C ALA A 77 -3.89 -5.17 5.52
N ALA A 78 -4.75 -4.28 6.04
CA ALA A 78 -4.95 -2.94 5.47
C ALA A 78 -3.68 -2.08 5.55
N VAL A 79 -2.95 -2.11 6.68
CA VAL A 79 -1.68 -1.38 6.83
C VAL A 79 -0.63 -1.90 5.87
N LEU A 80 -0.48 -3.22 5.73
CA LEU A 80 0.52 -3.81 4.82
C LEU A 80 0.20 -3.50 3.36
N LEU A 81 -1.07 -3.60 2.96
CA LEU A 81 -1.48 -3.29 1.59
C LEU A 81 -1.32 -1.80 1.28
N ALA A 82 -1.82 -0.91 2.15
CA ALA A 82 -1.72 0.53 1.94
C ALA A 82 -0.26 0.99 2.00
N GLY A 83 0.52 0.52 2.98
CA GLY A 83 1.93 0.85 3.12
C GLY A 83 2.78 0.37 1.95
N SER A 84 2.52 -0.84 1.44
CA SER A 84 3.14 -1.36 0.22
C SER A 84 2.83 -0.46 -0.98
N LEU A 85 1.56 -0.13 -1.21
CA LEU A 85 1.15 0.71 -2.34
C LEU A 85 1.74 2.12 -2.25
N ILE A 86 1.72 2.74 -1.07
CA ILE A 86 2.33 4.05 -0.83
C ILE A 86 3.84 3.99 -1.14
N SER A 87 4.53 2.94 -0.69
CA SER A 87 5.97 2.77 -0.92
C SER A 87 6.28 2.61 -2.40
N ILE A 88 5.46 1.86 -3.15
CA ILE A 88 5.61 1.71 -4.60
C ILE A 88 5.38 3.05 -5.30
N LEU A 89 4.31 3.77 -4.94
CA LEU A 89 3.99 5.06 -5.56
C LEU A 89 5.06 6.11 -5.30
N ASN A 90 5.60 6.16 -4.08
CA ASN A 90 6.68 7.09 -3.73
C ASN A 90 8.04 6.64 -4.30
N GLY A 91 8.28 5.33 -4.43
CA GLY A 91 9.49 4.76 -5.01
C GLY A 91 9.55 4.82 -6.55
N ILE A 92 8.41 4.85 -7.24
CA ILE A 92 8.34 5.12 -8.69
C ILE A 92 8.51 6.61 -9.00
N ALA A 93 8.20 7.50 -8.04
CA ALA A 93 8.34 8.94 -8.20
C ALA A 93 9.74 9.48 -7.84
N GLY A 94 10.62 8.64 -7.29
CA GLY A 94 12.00 8.98 -6.87
C GLY A 94 13.06 8.65 -7.90
#